data_AF-A0A927DYF6-F1
#
_entry.id   AF-A0A927DYF6-F1
#
_cell.length_a   1.000
_cell.length_b   1.000
_cell.length_c   1.000
_cell.angle_alpha   90.00
_cell.angle_beta   90.00
_cell.angle_gamma   90.00
#
_symmetry.space_group_name_H-M   'P 1'
#
loop_
_entity.id
_entity.type
_entity.pdbx_description
1 polymer ?
#
loop_
_entity_poly.entity_id
_entity_poly.type
_entity_poly.pdbx_seq_one_letter_code
_entity_poly.pdbx_strand_id
1 'polypeptide(L)'
;MNIGHLNFFKVNKCGLYKVNDNNTYGLELSETFDLIQDWVGTKSLALTIPWDPKEKPNRSKCYCKDIYKDENTGDFLIMLWKSDTDSTGSLLGASEDGEIGSSSVVKYTNSYRGKKVIWGRPCFYWVIPELETIVSIKFDHSICDSELFQDYVHSSITNRVKHSKRVKNKTEKGYIRLSNTDDDDLYKYMYRFDMKLRSLETTHTELGKLIPKSRT
;
A
#
# COMPACT_ATOMS: atom_id res chain seq x y z
N MET A 1 10.82 26.32 6.05
CA MET A 1 9.81 26.04 5.00
C MET A 1 9.90 24.54 4.75
N ASN A 2 8.89 23.74 5.14
CA ASN A 2 8.93 22.30 4.89
C ASN A 2 8.71 22.08 3.39
N ILE A 3 9.72 21.56 2.70
CA ILE A 3 9.63 21.27 1.26
C ILE A 3 9.12 19.83 1.14
N GLY A 4 7.90 19.67 0.61
CA GLY A 4 7.36 18.36 0.27
C GLY A 4 7.78 17.96 -1.14
N HIS A 5 8.22 16.72 -1.34
CA HIS A 5 8.49 16.18 -2.68
C HIS A 5 7.43 15.17 -3.09
N LEU A 6 6.92 15.29 -4.31
CA LEU A 6 5.95 14.35 -4.89
C LEU A 6 6.63 13.52 -5.98
N ASN A 7 6.47 12.20 -5.92
CA ASN A 7 6.84 11.32 -7.03
C ASN A 7 5.60 10.62 -7.57
N PHE A 8 5.40 10.70 -8.88
CA PHE A 8 4.26 10.11 -9.56
C PHE A 8 4.63 8.75 -10.14
N PHE A 9 3.80 7.75 -9.89
CA PHE A 9 3.97 6.40 -10.40
C PHE A 9 2.75 6.01 -11.22
N LYS A 10 2.99 5.39 -12.38
CA LYS A 10 1.95 4.73 -13.17
C LYS A 10 1.79 3.32 -12.64
N VAL A 11 0.56 2.90 -12.40
CA VAL A 11 0.22 1.50 -12.09
C VAL A 11 0.24 0.72 -13.41
N ASN A 12 1.10 -0.29 -13.52
CA ASN A 12 1.18 -1.14 -14.71
C ASN A 12 0.38 -2.43 -14.54
N LYS A 13 0.24 -2.91 -13.30
CA LYS A 13 -0.55 -4.09 -12.95
C LYS A 13 -1.24 -3.85 -11.62
N CYS A 14 -2.54 -4.14 -11.56
CA CYS A 14 -3.30 -4.25 -10.32
C CYS A 14 -4.52 -5.14 -10.60
N GLY A 15 -4.58 -6.30 -9.96
CA GLY A 15 -5.70 -7.22 -10.12
C GLY A 15 -5.30 -8.68 -10.18
N LEU A 16 -6.30 -9.50 -10.47
CA LEU A 16 -6.15 -10.93 -10.69
C LEU A 16 -5.80 -11.22 -12.14
N TYR A 17 -4.75 -12.01 -12.35
CA TYR A 17 -4.29 -12.40 -13.68
C TYR A 17 -4.21 -13.92 -13.79
N LYS A 18 -4.57 -14.45 -14.97
CA LYS A 18 -4.26 -15.83 -15.34
C LYS A 18 -2.79 -15.94 -15.77
N VAL A 19 -2.27 -17.16 -15.83
CA VAL A 19 -0.91 -17.41 -16.36
C VAL A 19 -0.89 -16.99 -17.83
N ASN A 20 0.12 -16.20 -18.21
CA ASN A 20 0.30 -15.65 -19.56
C ASN A 20 -0.85 -14.77 -20.07
N ASP A 21 -1.71 -14.27 -19.17
CA ASP A 21 -2.77 -13.32 -19.51
C ASP A 21 -2.45 -11.94 -18.94
N ASN A 22 -2.82 -10.91 -19.70
CA ASN A 22 -2.69 -9.51 -19.32
C ASN A 22 -4.01 -8.86 -18.92
N ASN A 23 -5.14 -9.55 -19.08
CA ASN A 23 -6.45 -9.09 -18.63
C ASN A 23 -6.60 -9.22 -17.11
N THR A 24 -7.29 -8.27 -16.50
CA THR A 24 -7.67 -8.31 -15.09
C THR A 24 -9.00 -9.04 -14.92
N TYR A 25 -9.11 -9.81 -13.83
CA TYR A 25 -10.31 -10.56 -13.46
C TYR A 25 -10.81 -10.14 -12.07
N GLY A 26 -10.89 -8.82 -11.86
CA GLY A 26 -11.21 -8.21 -10.57
C GLY A 26 -9.98 -7.86 -9.74
N LEU A 27 -10.23 -7.25 -8.57
CA LEU A 27 -9.22 -6.64 -7.69
C LEU A 27 -8.43 -5.51 -8.37
N GLU A 28 -9.04 -4.78 -9.29
CA GLU A 28 -8.48 -3.53 -9.80
C GLU A 28 -8.29 -2.50 -8.67
N LEU A 29 -7.69 -1.35 -8.99
CA LEU A 29 -7.10 -0.46 -8.00
C LEU A 29 -8.07 -0.05 -6.88
N SER A 30 -9.29 0.39 -7.21
CA SER A 30 -10.30 0.76 -6.20
C SER A 30 -10.66 -0.43 -5.29
N GLU A 31 -11.05 -1.58 -5.87
CA GLU A 31 -11.44 -2.76 -5.10
C GLU A 31 -10.29 -3.25 -4.20
N THR A 32 -9.04 -3.19 -4.69
CA THR A 32 -7.86 -3.52 -3.90
C THR A 32 -7.74 -2.66 -2.65
N PHE A 33 -7.85 -1.33 -2.77
CA PHE A 33 -7.67 -0.43 -1.63
C PHE A 33 -8.89 -0.40 -0.70
N ASP A 34 -10.10 -0.59 -1.22
CA ASP A 34 -11.31 -0.85 -0.42
C ASP A 34 -11.11 -2.06 0.49
N LEU A 35 -10.68 -3.19 -0.07
CA LEU A 35 -10.46 -4.41 0.70
C LEU A 35 -9.32 -4.31 1.71
N ILE A 36 -8.27 -3.54 1.40
CA ILE A 36 -7.20 -3.25 2.35
C ILE A 36 -7.72 -2.39 3.49
N GLN A 37 -8.50 -1.35 3.19
CA GLN A 37 -9.13 -0.47 4.19
C GLN A 37 -10.04 -1.26 5.13
N ASP A 38 -10.91 -2.12 4.59
CA ASP A 38 -11.78 -3.00 5.39
C ASP A 38 -10.98 -3.93 6.30
N TRP A 39 -9.89 -4.50 5.79
CA TRP A 39 -9.04 -5.38 6.57
C TRP A 39 -8.37 -4.65 7.73
N VAL A 40 -7.73 -3.50 7.47
CA VAL A 40 -6.98 -2.78 8.50
C VAL A 40 -7.90 -2.08 9.48
N GLY A 41 -9.05 -1.55 9.05
CA GLY A 41 -10.01 -0.77 9.86
C GLY A 41 -10.44 -1.42 11.18
N THR A 42 -10.30 -2.75 11.29
CA THR A 42 -10.66 -3.54 12.48
C THR A 42 -9.46 -3.97 13.33
N LYS A 43 -8.26 -3.43 13.07
CA LYS A 43 -6.98 -3.93 13.62
C LYS A 43 -6.19 -2.82 14.32
N SER A 44 -5.48 -3.21 15.38
CA SER A 44 -4.41 -2.41 15.94
C SER A 44 -3.20 -2.40 15.00
N LEU A 45 -2.34 -1.39 15.14
CA LEU A 45 -1.20 -1.18 14.24
C LEU A 45 -0.32 -2.44 14.09
N ALA A 46 0.01 -3.13 15.18
CA ALA A 46 0.83 -4.36 15.13
C ALA A 46 0.25 -5.48 14.27
N LEU A 47 -1.08 -5.53 14.09
CA LEU A 47 -1.77 -6.56 13.33
C LEU A 47 -1.96 -6.19 11.85
N THR A 48 -1.49 -5.01 11.42
CA THR A 48 -1.58 -4.54 10.03
C THR A 48 -0.35 -4.90 9.17
N ILE A 49 0.54 -5.77 9.66
CA ILE A 49 1.64 -6.32 8.87
C ILE A 49 1.18 -7.52 8.02
N PRO A 50 1.33 -7.47 6.68
CA PRO A 50 0.70 -8.46 5.82
C PRO A 50 1.53 -9.73 5.61
N TRP A 51 2.74 -9.81 6.16
CA TRP A 51 3.56 -11.03 6.20
C TRP A 51 3.85 -11.44 7.64
N ASP A 52 4.34 -12.67 7.84
CA ASP A 52 4.88 -13.10 9.11
C ASP A 52 6.32 -12.58 9.28
N PRO A 53 6.60 -11.69 10.26
CA PRO A 53 7.96 -11.21 10.52
C PRO A 53 8.93 -12.32 10.96
N LYS A 54 8.42 -13.45 11.46
CA LYS A 54 9.25 -14.59 11.89
C LYS A 54 9.76 -15.41 10.72
N GLU A 55 8.98 -15.53 9.64
CA GLU A 55 9.38 -16.27 8.44
C GLU A 55 10.52 -15.56 7.68
N LYS A 56 10.58 -14.22 7.75
CA LYS A 56 11.61 -13.41 7.09
C LYS A 56 12.10 -12.29 8.01
N PRO A 57 12.98 -12.57 8.99
CA PRO A 57 13.41 -11.60 9.99
C PRO A 57 14.18 -10.41 9.39
N ASN A 58 14.87 -10.63 8.27
CA ASN A 58 15.64 -9.58 7.57
C ASN A 58 14.75 -8.68 6.68
N ARG A 59 13.47 -8.99 6.53
CA ARG A 59 12.55 -8.15 5.76
C ARG A 59 12.15 -6.94 6.61
N SER A 60 12.23 -5.74 6.03
CA SER A 60 11.71 -4.53 6.66
C SER A 60 10.27 -4.76 7.12
N LYS A 61 9.94 -4.37 8.36
CA LYS A 61 8.56 -4.47 8.86
C LYS A 61 7.79 -3.22 8.42
N CYS A 62 6.57 -3.42 7.96
CA CYS A 62 5.72 -2.34 7.47
C CYS A 62 4.28 -2.58 7.96
N TYR A 63 3.67 -1.51 8.45
CA TYR A 63 2.33 -1.50 9.03
C TYR A 63 1.49 -0.42 8.34
N CYS A 64 0.17 -0.57 8.30
CA CYS A 64 -0.72 0.51 7.88
C CYS A 64 -1.18 1.27 9.12
N LYS A 65 -0.75 2.53 9.25
CA LYS A 65 -1.18 3.41 10.33
C LYS A 65 -2.52 4.05 10.05
N ASP A 66 -2.75 4.40 8.78
CA ASP A 66 -3.99 5.00 8.36
C ASP A 66 -4.27 4.78 6.88
N ILE A 67 -5.55 4.69 6.54
CA ILE A 67 -6.04 4.67 5.17
C ILE A 67 -7.41 5.35 5.13
N TYR A 68 -7.46 6.46 4.41
CA TYR A 68 -8.66 7.24 4.20
C TYR A 68 -9.07 7.17 2.74
N LYS A 69 -10.37 7.06 2.49
CA LYS A 69 -10.97 7.11 1.16
C LYS A 69 -11.79 8.40 1.06
N ASP A 70 -11.60 9.16 0.00
CA ASP A 70 -12.51 10.26 -0.33
C ASP A 70 -13.72 9.74 -1.10
N GLU A 71 -14.93 9.93 -0.56
CA GLU A 71 -16.16 9.41 -1.17
C GLU A 71 -16.56 10.15 -2.47
N ASN A 72 -16.03 11.35 -2.72
CA ASN A 72 -16.36 12.12 -3.92
C ASN A 72 -15.48 11.73 -5.11
N THR A 73 -14.18 11.52 -4.88
CA THR A 73 -13.22 11.16 -5.93
C THR A 73 -12.96 9.66 -6.03
N GLY A 74 -13.18 8.91 -4.95
CA GLY A 74 -12.78 7.51 -4.84
C GLY A 74 -11.27 7.34 -4.61
N ASP A 75 -10.54 8.42 -4.32
CA ASP A 75 -9.11 8.37 -4.04
C ASP A 75 -8.81 7.87 -2.64
N PHE A 76 -7.62 7.30 -2.45
CA PHE A 76 -7.15 6.85 -1.15
C PHE A 76 -5.90 7.59 -0.72
N LEU A 77 -5.85 8.03 0.53
CA LEU A 77 -4.61 8.44 1.19
C LEU A 77 -4.22 7.36 2.19
N ILE A 78 -3.06 6.73 1.98
CA ILE A 78 -2.53 5.69 2.84
C ILE A 78 -1.23 6.13 3.51
N MET A 79 -1.17 5.93 4.83
CA MET A 79 0.00 6.13 5.66
C MET A 79 0.53 4.78 6.13
N LEU A 80 1.65 4.36 5.57
CA LEU A 80 2.40 3.21 6.05
C LEU A 80 3.41 3.64 7.12
N TRP A 81 3.79 2.70 7.97
CA TRP A 81 4.80 2.86 9.00
C TRP A 81 5.90 1.82 8.81
N LYS A 82 7.05 2.23 8.27
CA LYS A 82 8.21 1.36 8.13
C LYS A 82 8.97 1.35 9.44
N SER A 83 9.11 0.18 10.06
CA SER A 83 9.92 0.05 11.27
C SER A 83 11.40 0.07 10.91
N ASP A 84 12.17 0.87 11.64
CA ASP A 84 13.62 0.90 11.58
C ASP A 84 14.16 0.33 12.89
N THR A 85 14.86 -0.80 12.83
CA THR A 85 15.49 -1.40 14.02
C THR A 85 16.84 -0.77 14.36
N ASP A 86 17.46 -0.04 13.42
CA ASP A 86 18.89 0.37 13.48
C ASP A 86 19.15 1.89 13.35
N SER A 87 18.21 2.78 13.67
CA SER A 87 18.48 4.23 13.50
C SER A 87 18.79 4.98 14.78
N THR A 88 20.03 5.47 14.84
CA THR A 88 20.49 6.54 15.72
C THR A 88 19.87 7.87 15.28
N GLY A 89 18.93 8.39 16.07
CA GLY A 89 18.71 9.84 16.18
C GLY A 89 17.41 10.47 15.66
N SER A 90 16.53 9.77 14.92
CA SER A 90 15.31 10.39 14.34
C SER A 90 14.08 9.48 14.27
N LEU A 91 13.98 8.52 15.19
CA LEU A 91 12.82 7.61 15.28
C LEU A 91 11.60 8.33 15.85
N LEU A 92 10.49 8.22 15.12
CA LEU A 92 9.15 8.49 15.66
C LEU A 92 8.59 7.17 16.21
N GLY A 93 7.72 7.28 17.21
CA GLY A 93 7.02 6.15 17.82
C GLY A 93 5.54 6.16 17.46
N ALA A 94 5.05 5.06 16.93
CA ALA A 94 3.61 4.81 16.82
C ALA A 94 3.16 3.84 17.92
N SER A 95 2.08 4.18 18.63
CA SER A 95 1.51 3.32 19.68
C SER A 95 1.02 2.00 19.07
N GLU A 96 1.43 0.87 19.63
CA GLU A 96 1.04 -0.47 19.14
C GLU A 96 -0.48 -0.71 19.26
N ASP A 97 -1.08 -0.21 20.34
CA ASP A 97 -2.52 -0.31 20.65
C ASP A 97 -3.34 0.87 20.08
N GLY A 98 -2.73 1.73 19.26
CA GLY A 98 -3.43 2.90 18.72
C GLY A 98 -4.50 2.49 17.69
N GLU A 99 -5.68 3.11 17.78
CA GLU A 99 -6.67 3.08 16.71
C GLU A 99 -6.11 3.73 15.43
N ILE A 100 -6.62 3.29 14.28
CA ILE A 100 -6.35 3.90 12.98
C ILE A 100 -6.75 5.39 13.03
N GLY A 101 -5.90 6.27 12.48
CA GLY A 101 -6.13 7.72 12.54
C GLY A 101 -5.78 8.42 13.87
N SER A 102 -5.36 7.71 14.93
CA SER A 102 -4.95 8.38 16.17
C SER A 102 -3.67 9.24 15.96
N SER A 103 -3.77 10.53 16.29
CA SER A 103 -2.81 11.61 15.97
C SER A 103 -1.57 11.69 16.87
N SER A 104 -1.41 10.78 17.83
CA SER A 104 -0.29 10.84 18.79
C SER A 104 0.97 10.17 18.22
N VAL A 105 1.75 10.92 17.46
CA VAL A 105 3.13 10.54 17.12
C VAL A 105 4.01 10.80 18.34
N VAL A 106 4.55 9.75 18.94
CA VAL A 106 5.46 9.86 20.08
C VAL A 106 6.84 10.25 19.57
N LYS A 107 7.28 11.47 19.86
CA LYS A 107 8.69 11.86 19.64
C LYS A 107 9.57 11.11 20.65
N TYR A 108 10.78 10.75 20.24
CA TYR A 108 11.77 10.07 21.07
C TYR A 108 11.98 10.79 22.43
N THR A 109 11.37 10.25 23.48
CA THR A 109 11.67 10.59 24.87
C THR A 109 11.74 9.29 25.66
N ASN A 110 12.81 9.11 26.43
CA ASN A 110 13.29 7.88 27.09
C ASN A 110 12.33 7.20 28.10
N SER A 111 11.02 7.38 28.03
CA SER A 111 10.06 6.65 28.83
C SER A 111 8.63 6.87 28.33
N TYR A 112 8.08 5.92 27.57
CA TYR A 112 6.64 5.91 27.28
C TYR A 112 5.92 4.86 28.12
N ARG A 113 5.66 5.22 29.38
CA ARG A 113 4.57 4.74 30.27
C ARG A 113 4.07 3.29 30.08
N GLY A 114 4.97 2.31 29.95
CA GLY A 114 4.61 0.88 29.89
C GLY A 114 3.83 0.43 28.64
N LYS A 115 3.71 1.25 27.60
CA LYS A 115 3.06 0.88 26.33
C LYS A 115 4.08 0.44 25.29
N LYS A 116 3.76 -0.58 24.51
CA LYS A 116 4.64 -1.00 23.40
C LYS A 116 4.55 0.02 22.26
N VAL A 117 5.72 0.39 21.73
CA VAL A 117 5.87 1.41 20.68
C VAL A 117 6.58 0.79 19.50
N ILE A 118 6.05 1.01 18.30
CA ILE A 118 6.71 0.63 17.05
C ILE A 118 7.52 1.84 16.56
N TRP A 119 8.83 1.74 16.67
CA TRP A 119 9.76 2.76 16.18
C TRP A 119 9.93 2.65 14.67
N GLY A 120 9.85 3.78 13.98
CA GLY A 120 9.95 3.82 12.53
C GLY A 120 9.75 5.20 11.93
N ARG A 121 9.51 5.21 10.62
CA ARG A 121 9.22 6.41 9.83
C ARG A 121 7.94 6.21 9.00
N PRO A 122 7.09 7.25 8.87
CA PRO A 122 5.91 7.18 8.03
C PRO A 122 6.27 7.20 6.54
N CYS A 123 5.45 6.56 5.72
CA CYS A 123 5.46 6.64 4.27
C CYS A 123 4.04 7.01 3.80
N PHE A 124 3.91 8.02 2.95
CA PHE A 124 2.61 8.51 2.50
C PHE A 124 2.42 8.23 1.01
N TYR A 125 1.27 7.67 0.65
CA TYR A 125 0.89 7.44 -0.74
C TYR A 125 -0.54 7.92 -0.98
N TRP A 126 -0.74 8.66 -2.06
CA TRP A 126 -2.05 9.03 -2.57
C TRP A 126 -2.33 8.19 -3.80
N VAL A 127 -3.36 7.34 -3.73
CA VAL A 127 -3.81 6.46 -4.79
C VAL A 127 -4.98 7.12 -5.50
N ILE A 128 -4.87 7.24 -6.82
CA ILE A 128 -5.88 7.84 -7.68
C ILE A 128 -6.34 6.76 -8.68
N PRO A 129 -7.36 5.96 -8.34
CA PRO A 129 -7.84 4.85 -9.18
C PRO A 129 -8.22 5.27 -10.59
N GLU A 130 -8.95 6.37 -10.74
CA GLU A 130 -9.43 6.85 -12.05
C GLU A 130 -8.27 7.14 -13.03
N LEU A 131 -7.11 7.55 -12.51
CA LEU A 131 -5.92 7.88 -13.31
C LEU A 131 -4.88 6.77 -13.34
N GLU A 132 -5.16 5.61 -12.73
CA GLU A 132 -4.20 4.51 -12.53
C GLU A 132 -2.84 5.01 -12.01
N THR A 133 -2.89 5.94 -11.06
CA THR A 133 -1.72 6.71 -10.61
C THR A 133 -1.58 6.63 -9.10
N ILE A 134 -0.35 6.51 -8.64
CA ILE A 134 0.00 6.58 -7.22
C ILE A 134 1.06 7.66 -7.04
N VAL A 135 0.87 8.53 -6.06
CA VAL A 135 1.80 9.60 -5.71
C VAL A 135 2.43 9.28 -4.37
N SER A 136 3.76 9.17 -4.30
CA SER A 136 4.43 9.16 -3.00
C SER A 136 4.68 10.59 -2.54
N ILE A 137 4.36 10.86 -1.26
CA ILE A 137 4.50 12.18 -0.65
C ILE A 137 5.63 12.12 0.38
N LYS A 138 6.69 12.88 0.14
CA LYS A 138 7.86 12.96 1.02
C LYS A 138 7.83 14.23 1.84
N PHE A 139 7.85 14.09 3.16
CA PHE A 139 8.11 15.13 4.14
C PHE A 139 9.48 14.89 4.80
N ASP A 140 10.01 15.88 5.52
CA ASP A 140 11.34 15.80 6.17
C ASP A 140 11.51 14.58 7.11
N HIS A 141 10.43 14.16 7.77
CA HIS A 141 10.42 13.01 8.68
C HIS A 141 9.82 11.74 8.08
N SER A 142 9.49 11.75 6.78
CA SER A 142 8.94 10.59 6.09
C SER A 142 9.97 10.01 5.11
N ILE A 143 9.73 8.77 4.69
CA ILE A 143 10.50 8.13 3.64
C ILE A 143 9.57 7.71 2.50
N CYS A 144 10.14 7.51 1.33
CA CYS A 144 9.45 6.92 0.19
C CYS A 144 10.15 5.62 -0.17
N ASP A 145 9.38 4.53 -0.20
CA ASP A 145 9.88 3.19 -0.50
C ASP A 145 8.84 2.50 -1.39
N SER A 146 8.96 2.67 -2.71
CA SER A 146 7.98 2.16 -3.67
C SER A 146 7.98 0.64 -3.75
N GLU A 147 9.12 -0.01 -3.49
CA GLU A 147 9.19 -1.47 -3.46
C GLU A 147 8.44 -2.01 -2.23
N LEU A 148 8.71 -1.45 -1.05
CA LEU A 148 8.00 -1.83 0.18
C LEU A 148 6.49 -1.60 0.07
N PHE A 149 6.07 -0.52 -0.59
CA PHE A 149 4.65 -0.24 -0.82
C PHE A 149 4.01 -1.27 -1.74
N GLN A 150 4.65 -1.61 -2.87
CA GLN A 150 4.14 -2.65 -3.77
C GLN A 150 4.02 -4.00 -3.06
N ASP A 151 5.06 -4.34 -2.31
CA ASP A 151 5.11 -5.53 -1.46
C ASP A 151 4.00 -5.55 -0.42
N TYR A 152 3.72 -4.40 0.22
CA TYR A 152 2.66 -4.25 1.20
C TYR A 152 1.29 -4.52 0.58
N VAL A 153 0.97 -3.86 -0.54
CA VAL A 153 -0.30 -4.04 -1.24
C VAL A 153 -0.47 -5.49 -1.69
N HIS A 154 0.54 -6.05 -2.36
CA HIS A 154 0.53 -7.45 -2.81
C HIS A 154 0.32 -8.43 -1.66
N SER A 155 1.09 -8.28 -0.58
CA SER A 155 1.02 -9.17 0.58
C SER A 155 -0.32 -9.03 1.31
N SER A 156 -0.91 -7.84 1.36
CA SER A 156 -2.18 -7.60 2.05
C SER A 156 -3.31 -8.40 1.39
N ILE A 157 -3.43 -8.28 0.07
CA ILE A 157 -4.43 -9.00 -0.72
C ILE A 157 -4.24 -10.51 -0.64
N THR A 158 -2.99 -10.97 -0.81
CA THR A 158 -2.67 -12.41 -0.87
C THR A 158 -2.74 -13.09 0.49
N ASN A 159 -2.28 -12.47 1.57
CA ASN A 159 -2.15 -13.14 2.87
C ASN A 159 -3.26 -12.81 3.87
N ARG A 160 -3.86 -11.62 3.83
CA ARG A 160 -4.68 -11.11 4.95
C ARG A 160 -6.12 -10.82 4.60
N VAL A 161 -6.35 -10.13 3.48
CA VAL A 161 -7.70 -9.77 3.01
C VAL A 161 -8.53 -11.02 2.79
N LYS A 162 -9.77 -11.00 3.30
CA LYS A 162 -10.77 -12.03 3.00
C LYS A 162 -11.44 -11.69 1.68
N HIS A 163 -11.68 -12.72 0.86
CA HIS A 163 -12.35 -12.57 -0.42
C HIS A 163 -13.71 -13.25 -0.33
N SER A 164 -14.80 -12.52 -0.57
CA SER A 164 -16.16 -13.05 -0.44
C SER A 164 -16.49 -14.13 -1.47
N LYS A 165 -15.97 -13.99 -2.70
CA LYS A 165 -16.27 -14.88 -3.83
C LYS A 165 -15.12 -15.80 -4.24
N ARG A 166 -14.01 -15.80 -3.48
CA ARG A 166 -12.77 -16.47 -3.90
C ARG A 166 -12.12 -17.27 -2.79
N VAL A 167 -11.58 -18.44 -3.14
CA VAL A 167 -10.84 -19.31 -2.23
C VAL A 167 -9.34 -19.12 -2.45
N LYS A 168 -8.57 -19.07 -1.35
CA LYS A 168 -7.11 -19.03 -1.38
C LYS A 168 -6.53 -20.43 -1.30
N ASN A 169 -5.70 -20.78 -2.27
CA ASN A 169 -4.98 -22.05 -2.33
C ASN A 169 -3.47 -21.80 -2.32
N LYS A 170 -2.76 -22.41 -1.37
CA LYS A 170 -1.29 -22.36 -1.32
C LYS A 170 -0.73 -23.53 -2.14
N THR A 171 0.15 -23.22 -3.09
CA THR A 171 0.88 -24.23 -3.86
C THR A 171 1.99 -24.86 -3.01
N GLU A 172 2.50 -26.02 -3.43
CA GLU A 172 3.67 -26.67 -2.82
C GLU A 172 4.89 -25.75 -2.74
N LYS A 173 5.07 -24.87 -3.75
CA LYS A 173 6.14 -23.87 -3.79
C LYS A 173 5.86 -22.61 -2.95
N GLY A 174 4.75 -22.57 -2.22
CA GLY A 174 4.38 -21.49 -1.31
C GLY A 174 3.61 -20.33 -1.93
N TYR A 175 3.40 -20.30 -3.25
CA TYR A 175 2.60 -19.25 -3.91
C TYR A 175 1.12 -19.36 -3.55
N ILE A 176 0.47 -18.21 -3.34
CA ILE A 176 -0.98 -18.13 -3.13
C ILE A 176 -1.67 -17.89 -4.47
N ARG A 177 -2.66 -18.74 -4.77
CA ARG A 177 -3.54 -18.63 -5.92
C ARG A 177 -4.97 -18.41 -5.45
N LEU A 178 -5.71 -17.57 -6.15
CA LEU A 178 -7.13 -17.37 -5.93
C LEU A 178 -7.93 -18.10 -7.00
N SER A 179 -9.04 -18.72 -6.63
CA SER A 179 -10.02 -19.30 -7.55
C SER A 179 -11.41 -18.80 -7.20
N ASN A 180 -12.28 -18.67 -8.20
CA ASN A 180 -13.69 -18.38 -7.95
C ASN A 180 -14.34 -19.54 -7.21
N THR A 181 -15.36 -19.23 -6.42
CA THR A 181 -16.15 -20.23 -5.67
C THR A 181 -17.16 -20.96 -6.57
N ASP A 182 -17.57 -20.34 -7.67
CA ASP A 182 -18.66 -20.81 -8.55
C ASP A 182 -18.18 -21.44 -9.87
N ASP A 183 -16.87 -21.51 -10.14
CA ASP A 183 -16.34 -22.12 -11.36
C ASP A 183 -15.95 -23.60 -11.12
N ASP A 184 -16.53 -24.51 -11.91
CA ASP A 184 -16.11 -25.93 -12.01
C ASP A 184 -14.66 -26.05 -12.53
N ASP A 185 -14.23 -25.11 -13.37
CA ASP A 185 -12.83 -24.91 -13.73
C ASP A 185 -12.15 -24.02 -12.69
N LEU A 186 -11.33 -24.61 -11.82
CA LEU A 186 -10.46 -23.89 -10.88
C LEU A 186 -9.40 -23.07 -11.63
N TYR A 187 -9.79 -22.01 -12.35
CA TYR A 187 -8.85 -21.03 -12.88
C TYR A 187 -8.11 -20.44 -11.69
N LYS A 188 -6.79 -20.71 -11.69
CA LYS A 188 -5.90 -20.25 -10.63
C LYS A 188 -5.35 -18.87 -11.00
N TYR A 189 -5.97 -17.84 -10.45
CA TYR A 189 -5.54 -16.47 -10.57
C TYR A 189 -4.38 -16.17 -9.62
N MET A 190 -3.48 -15.28 -10.04
CA MET A 190 -2.48 -14.67 -9.17
C MET A 190 -2.75 -13.17 -9.08
N TYR A 191 -2.79 -12.65 -7.86
CA TYR A 191 -2.82 -11.20 -7.67
C TYR A 191 -1.47 -10.61 -8.06
N ARG A 192 -1.47 -9.54 -8.86
CA ARG A 192 -0.26 -8.79 -9.23
C ARG A 192 -0.49 -7.32 -8.96
N PHE A 193 0.55 -6.68 -8.46
CA PHE A 193 0.58 -5.24 -8.24
C PHE A 193 1.97 -4.73 -8.62
N ASP A 194 2.03 -3.84 -9.61
CA ASP A 194 3.26 -3.24 -10.12
C ASP A 194 3.02 -1.75 -10.43
N MET A 195 3.92 -0.91 -9.96
CA MET A 195 3.95 0.52 -10.28
C MET A 195 5.36 0.96 -10.63
N LYS A 196 5.47 1.86 -11.61
CA LYS A 196 6.76 2.42 -12.04
C LYS A 196 6.72 3.92 -12.02
N LEU A 197 7.84 4.53 -11.68
CA LEU A 197 7.99 5.99 -11.71
C LEU A 197 7.59 6.50 -13.10
N ARG A 198 6.73 7.49 -13.17
CA ARG A 198 6.46 8.21 -14.41
C ARG A 198 7.69 9.04 -14.74
N SER A 199 8.57 8.51 -15.59
CA SER A 199 9.54 9.36 -16.29
C SER A 199 8.75 10.23 -17.26
N LEU A 200 8.69 11.53 -17.00
CA LEU A 200 8.35 12.48 -18.05
C LEU A 200 9.46 12.37 -19.10
N GLU A 201 9.16 11.81 -20.27
CA GLU A 201 10.04 11.96 -21.44
C GLU A 201 10.03 13.44 -21.81
N THR A 202 11.01 14.19 -21.29
CA THR A 202 11.19 15.61 -21.55
C THR A 202 11.61 15.91 -23.00
N THR A 203 11.65 14.91 -23.87
CA THR A 203 12.06 15.03 -25.28
C THR A 203 10.90 15.09 -26.28
N HIS A 204 9.67 14.70 -25.93
CA HIS A 204 8.57 14.66 -26.91
C HIS A 204 7.17 15.01 -26.36
N THR A 205 7.06 16.02 -25.50
CA THR A 205 5.74 16.59 -25.19
C THR A 205 5.75 18.09 -25.44
N GLU A 206 5.17 18.51 -26.57
CA GLU A 206 4.87 19.92 -26.80
C GLU A 206 3.92 20.41 -25.70
N LEU A 207 4.28 21.53 -25.06
CA LEU A 207 3.54 22.17 -23.97
C LEU A 207 2.03 22.35 -24.29
N GLY A 208 1.65 22.41 -25.56
CA GLY A 208 0.27 22.59 -26.02
C GLY A 208 -0.69 21.42 -25.74
N LYS A 209 -0.20 20.23 -25.35
CA LYS A 209 -1.06 19.07 -25.04
C LYS A 209 -1.42 18.95 -23.54
N LEU A 210 -0.82 19.78 -22.67
CA LEU A 210 -1.03 19.73 -21.22
C LEU A 210 -2.11 20.71 -20.73
N ILE A 211 -2.77 21.46 -21.62
CA ILE A 211 -3.87 22.37 -21.28
C ILE A 211 -5.19 21.70 -21.73
N PRO A 212 -6.12 21.39 -20.81
CA PRO A 212 -7.49 21.05 -21.20
C PRO A 212 -8.06 22.24 -21.96
N LYS A 213 -8.51 22.04 -23.21
CA LYS A 213 -9.30 23.06 -23.91
C LYS A 213 -10.49 23.39 -23.03
N SER A 214 -10.52 24.60 -22.48
CA SER A 214 -11.72 25.14 -21.86
C SER A 214 -12.82 25.10 -22.91
N ARG A 215 -13.87 24.33 -22.66
CA ARG A 215 -15.10 24.38 -23.45
C ARG A 215 -15.73 25.76 -23.24
N THR A 216 -15.64 26.63 -24.24
CA THR A 216 -16.64 27.67 -24.52
C THR A 216 -17.67 27.09 -25.48
#